data_AF-A0A842PHJ9-F1
#
_entry.id   AF-A0A842PHJ9-F1
#
_cell.length_a   1.000
_cell.length_b   1.000
_cell.length_c   1.000
_cell.angle_alpha   90.00
_cell.angle_beta   90.00
_cell.angle_gamma   90.00
#
_symmetry.space_group_name_H-M   'P 1'
#
loop_
_entity.id
_entity.type
_entity.pdbx_description
1 polymer ?
#
loop_
_entity_poly.entity_id
_entity_poly.type
_entity_poly.pdbx_seq_one_letter_code
_entity_poly.pdbx_strand_id
1 'polypeptide(L)'
;MGRLIKIHEIDEFSEVKAVPDGAISEEILPNVRNLDEKKEIERFIREFLYDPNETPHGPTEIADILTSHIHIRGEKRLAAFVIKGKSFRRVSSRDVTHQFAKLRQVPDLGLMIFLAVGKIQDDAQRNFVQNAIDAGCDYLIIDAQDCARLLIAYEKICPKDGTPYGE
;
A
#
# COMPACT_ATOMS: atom_id res chain seq x y z
N MET A 1 15.80 -10.04 -10.32
CA MET A 1 14.61 -9.97 -11.21
C MET A 1 13.43 -9.70 -10.29
N GLY A 2 12.76 -8.56 -10.42
CA GLY A 2 11.69 -8.16 -9.51
C GLY A 2 10.49 -9.10 -9.60
N ARG A 3 10.08 -9.68 -8.47
CA ARG A 3 8.95 -10.60 -8.40
C ARG A 3 7.70 -9.85 -7.90
N LEU A 4 6.53 -10.24 -8.43
CA LEU A 4 5.24 -9.87 -7.85
C LEU A 4 5.06 -10.58 -6.50
N ILE A 5 4.94 -9.79 -5.45
CA ILE A 5 4.61 -10.22 -4.09
C ILE A 5 3.10 -10.11 -3.90
N LYS A 6 2.48 -11.14 -3.33
CA LYS A 6 1.08 -11.06 -2.91
C LYS A 6 0.99 -10.39 -1.54
N ILE A 7 -0.08 -9.63 -1.31
CA ILE A 7 -0.29 -8.91 -0.04
C ILE A 7 -0.12 -9.80 1.19
N HIS A 8 -0.58 -11.04 1.12
CA HIS A 8 -0.53 -12.01 2.22
C HIS A 8 0.84 -12.70 2.42
N GLU A 9 1.83 -12.39 1.60
CA GLU A 9 3.24 -12.81 1.76
C GLU A 9 4.05 -11.84 2.62
N ILE A 10 3.49 -10.65 2.90
CA ILE A 10 4.02 -9.69 3.88
C ILE A 10 3.48 -10.10 5.24
N ASP A 11 4.37 -10.34 6.20
CA ASP A 11 4.00 -10.92 7.50
C ASP A 11 3.15 -9.92 8.30
N GLU A 12 3.46 -8.63 8.22
CA GLU A 12 2.70 -7.53 8.81
C GLU A 12 1.30 -7.38 8.21
N PHE A 13 1.01 -7.99 7.06
CA PHE A 13 -0.31 -7.98 6.40
C PHE A 13 -0.98 -9.37 6.37
N SER A 14 -0.46 -10.32 7.14
CA SER A 14 -0.89 -11.72 7.09
C SER A 14 -2.37 -11.94 7.44
N GLU A 15 -2.96 -11.08 8.27
CA GLU A 15 -4.38 -11.14 8.68
C GLU A 15 -5.35 -10.93 7.50
N VAL A 16 -4.88 -10.36 6.37
CA VAL A 16 -5.70 -10.20 5.15
C VAL A 16 -6.24 -11.53 4.61
N LYS A 17 -5.61 -12.66 4.98
CA LYS A 17 -6.07 -14.01 4.63
C LYS A 17 -7.44 -14.36 5.24
N ALA A 18 -7.80 -13.72 6.36
CA ALA A 18 -9.09 -13.91 7.02
C ALA A 18 -10.24 -13.24 6.25
N VAL A 19 -9.95 -12.27 5.38
CA VAL A 19 -10.95 -11.54 4.60
C VAL A 19 -10.91 -12.00 3.14
N PRO A 20 -11.86 -12.84 2.68
CA PRO A 20 -11.90 -13.31 1.30
C PRO A 20 -12.28 -12.19 0.33
N ASP A 21 -11.87 -12.31 -0.94
CA ASP A 21 -12.16 -11.30 -1.96
C ASP A 21 -13.65 -10.98 -2.11
N GLY A 22 -14.51 -12.00 -2.00
CA GLY A 22 -15.96 -11.88 -2.07
C GLY A 22 -16.63 -11.25 -0.85
N ALA A 23 -15.88 -10.97 0.22
CA ALA A 23 -16.42 -10.22 1.37
C ALA A 23 -16.53 -8.72 1.08
N ILE A 24 -15.85 -8.21 0.05
CA ILE A 24 -15.89 -6.78 -0.29
C ILE A 24 -17.12 -6.49 -1.14
N SER A 25 -18.12 -5.85 -0.54
CA SER A 25 -19.37 -5.49 -1.21
C SER A 25 -19.24 -4.19 -2.01
N GLU A 26 -20.22 -3.96 -2.89
CA GLU A 26 -20.36 -2.68 -3.60
C GLU A 26 -20.71 -1.50 -2.66
N GLU A 27 -21.11 -1.77 -1.41
CA GLU A 27 -21.35 -0.76 -0.38
C GLU A 27 -20.05 -0.29 0.29
N ILE A 28 -19.04 -1.17 0.41
CA ILE A 28 -17.75 -0.86 1.04
C ILE A 28 -16.86 -0.01 0.12
N LEU A 29 -16.80 -0.36 -1.17
CA LEU A 29 -15.87 0.26 -2.12
C LEU A 29 -16.01 1.78 -2.27
N PRO A 30 -17.22 2.38 -2.29
CA PRO A 30 -17.38 3.83 -2.34
C PRO A 30 -16.74 4.55 -1.15
N ASN A 31 -16.86 3.99 0.06
CA ASN A 31 -16.27 4.58 1.27
C ASN A 31 -14.75 4.40 1.29
N VAL A 32 -14.24 3.24 0.89
CA VAL A 32 -12.80 3.02 0.71
C VAL A 32 -12.20 3.97 -0.33
N ARG A 33 -12.92 4.24 -1.43
CA ARG A 33 -12.53 5.22 -2.45
C ARG A 33 -12.51 6.66 -1.96
N ASN A 34 -13.19 6.95 -0.86
CA ASN A 34 -13.26 8.26 -0.24
C ASN A 34 -12.24 8.46 0.90
N LEU A 35 -11.36 7.47 1.16
CA LEU A 35 -10.31 7.60 2.15
C LEU A 35 -9.22 8.59 1.72
N ASP A 36 -8.82 9.46 2.64
CA ASP A 36 -7.73 10.40 2.51
C ASP A 36 -6.38 9.69 2.54
N GLU A 37 -5.46 10.14 1.69
CA GLU A 37 -4.12 9.57 1.56
C GLU A 37 -3.34 9.63 2.87
N LYS A 38 -3.35 10.78 3.55
CA LYS A 38 -2.50 11.05 4.71
C LYS A 38 -3.22 10.79 6.01
N LYS A 39 -4.44 11.30 6.15
CA LYS A 39 -5.19 11.24 7.41
C LYS A 39 -5.70 9.85 7.74
N GLU A 40 -5.90 9.02 6.72
CA GLU A 40 -6.56 7.72 6.86
C GLU A 40 -5.62 6.61 6.40
N ILE A 41 -5.36 6.49 5.09
CA ILE A 41 -4.63 5.33 4.54
C ILE A 41 -3.21 5.23 5.11
N GLU A 42 -2.41 6.30 5.01
CA GLU A 42 -1.03 6.29 5.52
C GLU A 42 -1.00 6.09 7.04
N ARG A 43 -1.90 6.74 7.78
CA ARG A 43 -2.04 6.56 9.24
C ARG A 43 -2.29 5.09 9.58
N PHE A 44 -3.25 4.45 8.93
CA PHE A 44 -3.58 3.05 9.18
C PHE A 44 -2.42 2.11 8.84
N ILE A 45 -1.75 2.33 7.71
CA ILE A 45 -0.57 1.54 7.35
C ILE A 45 0.52 1.69 8.41
N ARG A 46 0.81 2.91 8.86
CA ARG A 46 1.80 3.14 9.92
C ARG A 46 1.44 2.39 11.21
N GLU A 47 0.16 2.30 11.57
CA GLU A 47 -0.30 1.54 12.73
C GLU A 47 -0.09 0.03 12.57
N PHE A 48 -0.21 -0.53 11.36
CA PHE A 48 0.07 -1.95 11.09
C PHE A 48 1.56 -2.26 11.12
N LEU A 49 2.37 -1.32 10.65
CA LEU A 49 3.81 -1.48 10.50
C LEU A 49 4.60 -1.15 11.78
N TYR A 50 3.95 -0.60 12.81
CA TYR A 50 4.64 -0.19 14.03
C TYR A 50 4.99 -1.40 14.90
N ASP A 51 6.28 -1.77 14.90
CA ASP A 51 6.86 -2.68 15.89
C ASP A 51 7.24 -1.88 17.16
N PRO A 52 6.58 -2.10 18.31
CA PRO A 52 6.96 -1.45 19.57
C PRO A 52 8.36 -1.85 20.09
N ASN A 53 9.06 -2.79 19.46
CA ASN A 53 10.38 -3.28 19.89
C ASN A 53 11.58 -2.63 19.18
N GLU A 54 11.41 -1.74 18.18
CA GLU A 54 12.55 -1.08 17.50
C GLU A 54 12.70 0.42 17.82
N THR A 55 13.90 0.77 18.30
CA THR A 55 14.38 2.14 18.54
C THR A 55 14.62 2.95 17.25
N PRO A 56 14.76 4.28 17.33
CA PRO A 56 13.93 5.30 16.68
C PRO A 56 14.31 5.55 15.20
N HIS A 57 13.98 4.64 14.30
CA HIS A 57 13.87 4.96 12.87
C HIS A 57 12.45 4.65 12.41
N GLY A 58 11.51 5.46 12.89
CA GLY A 58 10.15 5.47 12.37
C GLY A 58 10.14 5.81 10.87
N PRO A 59 9.00 5.61 10.20
CA PRO A 59 8.92 5.74 8.76
C PRO A 59 9.38 7.13 8.31
N THR A 60 10.47 7.19 7.54
CA THR A 60 11.00 8.45 7.02
C THR A 60 10.23 8.78 5.75
N GLU A 61 9.50 9.88 5.77
CA GLU A 61 8.78 10.36 4.60
C GLU A 61 9.77 11.08 3.68
N ILE A 62 10.12 10.46 2.56
CA ILE A 62 10.95 11.08 1.53
C ILE A 62 10.03 11.48 0.39
N ALA A 63 9.57 12.73 0.41
CA ALA A 63 8.81 13.34 -0.68
C ALA A 63 7.59 12.54 -1.15
N ASP A 64 6.60 12.40 -0.26
CA ASP A 64 5.35 11.66 -0.48
C ASP A 64 5.52 10.14 -0.65
N ILE A 65 6.63 9.59 -0.15
CA ILE A 65 6.92 8.15 -0.10
C ILE A 65 7.12 7.75 1.35
N LEU A 66 6.26 6.86 1.84
CA LEU A 66 6.40 6.23 3.14
C LEU A 66 7.42 5.09 3.01
N THR A 67 8.42 5.03 3.89
CA THR A 67 9.39 3.92 3.93
C THR A 67 9.32 3.21 5.26
N SER A 68 9.34 1.88 5.26
CA SER A 68 9.36 1.09 6.49
C SER A 68 10.05 -0.23 6.24
N HIS A 69 10.65 -0.80 7.28
CA HIS A 69 11.03 -2.20 7.22
C HIS A 69 9.78 -3.07 7.41
N ILE A 70 9.72 -4.17 6.66
CA ILE A 70 8.69 -5.20 6.75
C ILE A 70 9.34 -6.57 6.65
N HIS A 71 8.60 -7.62 6.97
CA HIS A 71 9.04 -9.00 6.80
C HIS A 71 8.29 -9.67 5.65
N ILE A 72 9.05 -10.25 4.72
CA ILE A 72 8.51 -11.09 3.66
C ILE A 72 8.96 -12.52 3.94
N ARG A 73 8.05 -13.37 4.45
CA ARG A 73 8.35 -14.75 4.84
C ARG A 73 9.50 -14.82 5.87
N GLY A 74 9.49 -13.92 6.84
CA GLY A 74 10.51 -13.81 7.90
C GLY A 74 11.79 -13.07 7.51
N GLU A 75 11.98 -12.69 6.24
CA GLU A 75 13.15 -11.87 5.84
C GLU A 75 12.82 -10.37 5.94
N LYS A 76 13.58 -9.65 6.78
CA LYS A 76 13.46 -8.20 6.91
C LYS A 76 13.93 -7.50 5.63
N ARG A 77 13.09 -6.63 5.08
CA ARG A 77 13.38 -5.85 3.87
C ARG A 77 12.88 -4.42 4.01
N LEU A 78 13.58 -3.48 3.39
CA LEU A 78 13.09 -2.12 3.25
C LEU A 78 12.00 -2.07 2.18
N ALA A 79 10.83 -1.56 2.54
CA ALA A 79 9.72 -1.31 1.64
C ALA A 79 9.44 0.19 1.51
N ALA A 80 9.00 0.59 0.33
CA ALA A 80 8.60 1.97 0.04
C ALA A 80 7.21 2.00 -0.60
N PHE A 81 6.34 2.84 -0.06
CA PHE A 81 4.94 2.93 -0.41
C PHE A 81 4.66 4.25 -1.14
N VAL A 82 4.05 4.14 -2.31
CA VAL A 82 3.36 5.24 -2.99
C VAL A 82 1.88 5.04 -2.77
N ILE A 83 1.24 6.01 -2.11
CA ILE A 83 -0.17 5.94 -1.73
C ILE A 83 -0.94 6.98 -2.54
N LYS A 84 -2.15 6.64 -3.01
CA LYS A 84 -3.07 7.57 -3.67
C LYS A 84 -4.49 7.43 -3.11
N GLY A 85 -4.91 8.45 -2.37
CA GLY A 85 -6.23 8.55 -1.75
C GLY A 85 -7.31 9.13 -2.66
N LYS A 86 -8.41 9.56 -2.04
CA LYS A 86 -9.64 10.08 -2.68
C LYS A 86 -9.47 11.18 -3.72
N SER A 87 -8.38 11.96 -3.61
CA SER A 87 -8.05 13.02 -4.57
C SER A 87 -7.83 12.48 -5.99
N PHE A 88 -7.54 11.19 -6.14
CA PHE A 88 -7.23 10.56 -7.41
C PHE A 88 -8.27 9.49 -7.78
N ARG A 89 -9.43 9.90 -8.30
CA ARG A 89 -10.47 8.93 -8.76
C ARG A 89 -9.98 7.98 -9.85
N ARG A 90 -9.06 8.45 -10.70
CA ARG A 90 -8.32 7.66 -11.68
C ARG A 90 -6.85 7.99 -11.47
N VAL A 91 -6.00 6.97 -11.43
CA VAL A 91 -4.55 7.14 -11.26
C VAL A 91 -3.86 6.75 -12.55
N SER A 92 -3.33 7.73 -13.24
CA SER A 92 -2.57 7.61 -14.48
C SER A 92 -1.07 7.74 -14.23
N SER A 93 -0.23 7.41 -15.21
CA SER A 93 1.22 7.61 -15.08
C SER A 93 1.59 9.05 -14.75
N ARG A 94 0.82 10.03 -15.25
CA ARG A 94 1.08 11.45 -14.99
C ARG A 94 1.04 11.80 -13.51
N ASP A 95 0.23 11.08 -12.74
CA ASP A 95 0.00 11.32 -11.32
C ASP A 95 1.10 10.73 -10.43
N VAL A 96 1.85 9.73 -10.92
CA VAL A 96 2.75 8.89 -10.11
C VAL A 96 4.18 8.78 -10.64
N THR A 97 4.46 9.14 -11.90
CA THR A 97 5.79 8.94 -12.53
C THR A 97 6.92 9.55 -11.71
N HIS A 98 6.72 10.75 -11.15
CA HIS A 98 7.73 11.41 -10.33
C HIS A 98 8.02 10.64 -9.03
N GLN A 99 7.00 10.07 -8.39
CA GLN A 99 7.17 9.25 -7.19
C GLN A 99 7.87 7.93 -7.53
N PHE A 100 7.50 7.29 -8.64
CA PHE A 100 8.17 6.06 -9.10
C PHE A 100 9.63 6.29 -9.45
N ALA A 101 9.97 7.42 -10.06
CA ALA A 101 11.35 7.78 -10.35
C ALA A 101 12.18 7.96 -9.06
N LYS A 102 11.58 8.45 -7.97
CA LYS A 102 12.22 8.62 -6.66
C LYS A 102 12.40 7.31 -5.91
N LEU A 103 11.51 6.32 -6.08
CA LEU A 103 11.67 4.99 -5.47
C LEU A 103 13.03 4.37 -5.83
N ARG A 104 13.49 4.58 -7.07
CA ARG A 104 14.81 4.09 -7.55
C ARG A 104 16.01 4.73 -6.87
N GLN A 105 15.81 5.83 -6.14
CA GLN A 105 16.86 6.54 -5.41
C GLN A 105 16.92 6.11 -3.94
N VAL A 106 15.97 5.30 -3.48
CA VAL A 106 15.97 4.78 -2.11
C VAL A 106 17.02 3.67 -2.02
N PRO A 107 18.07 3.83 -1.19
CA PRO A 107 19.12 2.82 -1.06
C PRO A 107 18.55 1.55 -0.44
N ASP A 108 19.07 0.40 -0.87
CA ASP A 108 18.73 -0.93 -0.35
C ASP A 108 17.22 -1.26 -0.37
N LEU A 109 16.47 -0.63 -1.27
CA LEU A 109 15.05 -0.89 -1.44
C LEU A 109 14.83 -2.34 -1.89
N GLY A 110 14.10 -3.11 -1.09
CA GLY A 110 13.79 -4.51 -1.38
C GLY A 110 12.39 -4.70 -1.98
N LEU A 111 11.44 -3.82 -1.66
CA LEU A 111 10.06 -3.91 -2.12
C LEU A 111 9.46 -2.52 -2.44
N MET A 112 8.89 -2.39 -3.64
CA MET A 112 8.06 -1.25 -4.01
C MET A 112 6.57 -1.60 -3.86
N ILE A 113 5.82 -0.75 -3.16
CA ILE A 113 4.37 -0.92 -2.98
C ILE A 113 3.65 0.29 -3.57
N PHE A 114 2.69 0.03 -4.44
CA PHE A 114 1.79 1.06 -4.97
C PHE A 114 0.36 0.79 -4.53
N LEU A 115 -0.16 1.64 -3.66
CA LEU A 115 -1.53 1.57 -3.16
C LEU A 115 -2.36 2.71 -3.72
N ALA A 116 -3.49 2.38 -4.35
CA ALA A 116 -4.46 3.38 -4.75
C ALA A 116 -5.89 2.91 -4.55
N VAL A 117 -6.71 3.76 -3.93
CA VAL A 117 -8.15 3.50 -3.80
C VAL A 117 -8.93 3.93 -5.03
N GLY A 118 -8.36 4.82 -5.87
CA GLY A 118 -8.89 5.14 -7.19
C GLY A 118 -8.66 4.05 -8.23
N LYS A 119 -9.28 4.18 -9.40
CA LYS A 119 -9.04 3.26 -10.52
C LYS A 119 -7.63 3.46 -11.07
N ILE A 120 -6.74 2.50 -10.85
CA ILE A 120 -5.41 2.47 -11.44
C ILE A 120 -5.54 2.20 -12.94
N GLN A 121 -4.94 3.04 -13.77
CA GLN A 121 -4.92 2.88 -15.22
C GLN A 121 -3.74 1.99 -15.65
N ASP A 122 -3.91 1.30 -16.78
CA ASP A 122 -2.92 0.34 -17.31
C ASP A 122 -1.55 0.97 -17.58
N ASP A 123 -1.51 2.25 -17.94
CA ASP A 123 -0.26 2.98 -18.11
C ASP A 123 0.47 3.15 -16.77
N ALA A 124 -0.23 3.53 -15.70
CA ALA A 124 0.34 3.66 -14.36
C ALA A 124 0.87 2.31 -13.83
N GLN A 125 0.11 1.22 -14.03
CA GLN A 125 0.53 -0.13 -13.64
C GLN A 125 1.81 -0.53 -14.39
N ARG A 126 1.83 -0.38 -15.72
CA ARG A 126 3.02 -0.72 -16.53
C ARG A 126 4.22 0.12 -16.12
N ASN A 127 4.04 1.41 -15.89
CA ASN A 127 5.10 2.30 -15.45
C ASN A 127 5.67 1.86 -14.08
N PHE A 128 4.80 1.54 -13.13
CA PHE A 128 5.21 1.06 -11.81
C PHE A 128 6.03 -0.23 -11.89
N VAL A 129 5.50 -1.24 -12.59
CA VAL A 129 6.15 -2.55 -12.76
C VAL A 129 7.50 -2.40 -13.44
N GLN A 130 7.60 -1.58 -14.49
CA GLN A 130 8.86 -1.34 -15.18
C GLN A 130 9.91 -0.71 -14.24
N ASN A 131 9.53 0.29 -13.43
CA ASN A 131 10.45 0.91 -12.48
C ASN A 131 10.94 -0.07 -11.41
N ALA A 132 10.07 -0.98 -10.94
CA ALA A 132 10.47 -2.01 -9.98
C ALA A 132 11.45 -3.03 -10.60
N ILE A 133 11.18 -3.47 -11.82
CA ILE A 133 12.07 -4.38 -12.56
C ILE A 133 13.43 -3.72 -12.79
N ASP A 134 13.45 -2.47 -13.25
CA ASP A 134 14.67 -1.70 -13.52
C ASP A 134 15.51 -1.48 -12.25
N ALA A 135 14.85 -1.30 -11.11
CA ALA A 135 15.49 -1.18 -9.80
C ALA A 135 15.91 -2.54 -9.19
N GLY A 136 15.55 -3.66 -9.82
CA GLY A 136 15.78 -4.99 -9.27
C GLY A 136 14.95 -5.31 -8.01
N CYS A 137 13.92 -4.52 -7.72
CA CYS A 137 13.07 -4.63 -6.55
C CYS A 137 11.90 -5.59 -6.78
N ASP A 138 11.46 -6.28 -5.72
CA ASP A 138 10.15 -6.90 -5.71
C ASP A 138 9.05 -5.82 -5.72
N TYR A 139 7.82 -6.19 -6.09
CA TYR A 139 6.73 -5.21 -6.14
C TYR A 139 5.37 -5.79 -5.74
N LEU A 140 4.49 -4.90 -5.25
CA LEU A 140 3.10 -5.17 -4.92
C LEU A 140 2.23 -3.97 -5.34
N ILE A 141 1.08 -4.25 -5.97
CA ILE A 141 0.02 -3.27 -6.22
C ILE A 141 -1.15 -3.60 -5.31
N ILE A 142 -1.65 -2.62 -4.57
CA ILE A 142 -2.81 -2.72 -3.68
C ILE A 142 -3.89 -1.80 -4.25
N ASP A 143 -4.93 -2.38 -4.84
CA ASP A 143 -6.07 -1.60 -5.33
C ASP A 143 -7.12 -1.35 -4.23
N ALA A 144 -8.26 -0.77 -4.60
CA ALA A 144 -9.33 -0.49 -3.65
C ALA A 144 -9.87 -1.75 -2.95
N GLN A 145 -9.89 -2.90 -3.64
CA GLN A 145 -10.40 -4.15 -3.09
C GLN A 145 -9.39 -4.74 -2.10
N ASP A 146 -8.12 -4.80 -2.45
CA ASP A 146 -7.07 -5.25 -1.53
C ASP A 146 -6.92 -4.31 -0.33
N CYS A 147 -7.04 -3.00 -0.54
CA CYS A 147 -7.05 -2.00 0.52
C CYS A 147 -8.23 -2.23 1.48
N ALA A 148 -9.44 -2.45 0.95
CA ALA A 148 -10.61 -2.75 1.78
C ALA A 148 -10.39 -4.01 2.63
N ARG A 149 -9.87 -5.08 2.03
CA ARG A 149 -9.57 -6.33 2.74
C ARG A 149 -8.55 -6.12 3.85
N LEU A 150 -7.48 -5.38 3.56
CA LEU A 150 -6.44 -5.06 4.53
C LEU A 150 -7.03 -4.25 5.69
N LEU A 151 -7.76 -3.17 5.41
CA LEU A 151 -8.31 -2.32 6.47
C LEU A 151 -9.39 -3.02 7.31
N ILE A 152 -10.16 -3.94 6.74
CA ILE A 152 -11.11 -4.78 7.49
C ILE A 152 -10.36 -5.76 8.39
N ALA A 153 -9.33 -6.43 7.87
CA ALA A 153 -8.56 -7.44 8.60
C ALA A 153 -7.92 -6.88 9.87
N TYR A 154 -7.54 -5.60 9.86
CA TYR A 154 -6.95 -4.90 11.00
C TYR A 154 -7.92 -3.93 11.70
N GLU A 155 -9.23 -4.15 11.53
CA GLU A 155 -10.29 -3.42 12.24
C GLU A 155 -10.19 -1.89 12.13
N LYS A 156 -9.83 -1.37 10.94
CA LYS A 156 -9.76 0.08 10.68
C LYS A 156 -10.99 0.64 10.00
N ILE A 157 -11.72 -0.21 9.26
CA ILE A 157 -12.99 0.16 8.65
C ILE A 157 -14.06 -0.89 8.97
N CYS A 158 -15.32 -0.45 8.93
CA CYS A 158 -16.47 -1.31 9.13
C CYS A 158 -16.59 -2.35 8.00
N PRO A 159 -16.71 -3.66 8.31
CA PRO A 159 -16.86 -4.71 7.30
C PRO A 159 -18.21 -4.70 6.59
N LYS A 160 -19.17 -3.86 7.02
CA LYS A 160 -20.49 -3.73 6.40
C LYS A 160 -20.53 -2.62 5.36
N ASP A 161 -20.04 -1.43 5.73
CA ASP A 161 -20.18 -0.22 4.92
C ASP A 161 -18.82 0.41 4.54
N GLY A 162 -17.69 -0.04 5.08
CA GLY A 162 -16.37 0.50 4.74
C GLY A 162 -16.04 1.86 5.35
N THR A 163 -16.84 2.36 6.31
CA THR A 163 -16.53 3.60 7.03
C THR A 163 -15.41 3.39 8.05
N PRO A 164 -14.50 4.37 8.23
CA PRO A 164 -13.46 4.31 9.26
C PRO A 164 -14.03 4.23 10.67
N TYR A 165 -13.36 3.48 11.55
CA TYR A 165 -13.64 3.56 12.98
C TYR A 165 -12.92 4.77 13.62
N GLY A 166 -13.62 5.46 14.53
CA GLY A 166 -13.03 6.52 15.36
C GLY A 166 -12.82 7.86 14.66
N GLU A 167 -13.78 8.29 13.83
CA GLU A 167 -13.94 9.72 13.48
C GLU A 167 -14.20 10.59 14.71
#